data_AF-A0A2V9W8W5-F1
#
_entry.id   AF-A0A2V9W8W5-F1
#
_cell.length_a   1.000
_cell.length_b   1.000
_cell.length_c   1.000
_cell.angle_alpha   90.00
_cell.angle_beta   90.00
_cell.angle_gamma   90.00
#
_symmetry.space_group_name_H-M   'P 1'
#
loop_
_entity.id
_entity.type
_entity.pdbx_description
1 polymer ?
#
loop_
_entity_poly.entity_id
_entity_poly.type
_entity_poly.pdbx_seq_one_letter_code
_entity_poly.pdbx_strand_id
1 'polypeptide(L)'
;MPLNQRAPHRTGSDLKVGSEPRIFPLMVQGPLALTAGGSRGLRIENGALVASNPPSLDRLRLWKQAAISVKGREDWLFIKLHCHSMDPTQGNAVLGEGMRSFLCDLVSGARERQETLHFTSAREMVNIALAACDGREGNPGEYRDYRLKRAREKQTSGQQLKKSEAVLKG
;
A
#
# COMPACT_ATOMS: atom_id res chain seq x y z
N MET A 1 25.34 13.58 10.24
CA MET A 1 26.47 12.67 9.89
C MET A 1 27.48 13.45 9.07
N PRO A 2 28.79 13.21 9.22
CA PRO A 2 29.80 13.93 8.45
C PRO A 2 29.80 13.48 6.98
N LEU A 3 29.91 14.45 6.06
CA LEU A 3 29.78 14.29 4.60
C LEU A 3 30.98 13.56 3.92
N ASN A 4 32.04 13.26 4.67
CA ASN A 4 33.31 12.75 4.15
C ASN A 4 33.49 11.23 4.30
N GLN A 5 32.46 10.49 4.73
CA GLN A 5 32.51 9.04 4.89
C GLN A 5 31.43 8.35 4.07
N ARG A 6 31.79 7.29 3.34
CA ARG A 6 30.81 6.37 2.76
C ARG A 6 30.13 5.61 3.90
N ALA A 7 28.90 5.98 4.23
CA ALA A 7 28.04 5.15 5.06
C ALA A 7 27.34 4.11 4.17
N PRO A 8 27.36 2.80 4.52
CA PRO A 8 26.54 1.82 3.81
C PRO A 8 25.05 2.15 3.95
N HIS A 9 24.25 1.72 2.98
CA HIS A 9 22.79 1.78 3.09
C HIS A 9 22.33 1.01 4.33
N ARG A 10 21.31 1.55 5.02
CA ARG A 10 20.68 0.84 6.14
C ARG A 10 19.84 -0.31 5.61
N THR A 11 19.94 -1.46 6.25
CA THR A 11 19.10 -2.63 5.98
C THR A 11 18.01 -2.77 7.04
N GLY A 12 16.85 -3.28 6.63
CA GLY A 12 15.74 -3.65 7.53
C GLY A 12 15.56 -5.17 7.54
N SER A 13 14.86 -5.69 8.56
CA SER A 13 14.38 -7.07 8.55
C SER A 13 13.01 -7.14 7.88
N ASP A 14 12.78 -8.20 7.11
CA ASP A 14 11.46 -8.45 6.52
C ASP A 14 10.40 -8.67 7.59
N LEU A 15 9.20 -8.16 7.33
CA LEU A 15 8.04 -8.44 8.15
C LEU A 15 7.63 -9.91 8.01
N LYS A 16 7.23 -10.53 9.13
CA LYS A 16 6.78 -11.92 9.19
C LYS A 16 5.65 -12.10 10.20
N VAL A 17 4.75 -13.03 9.93
CA VAL A 17 3.71 -13.46 10.86
C VAL A 17 4.34 -13.95 12.17
N GLY A 18 3.73 -13.61 13.30
CA GLY A 18 4.18 -13.97 14.63
C GLY A 18 5.40 -13.17 15.11
N SER A 19 5.80 -12.10 14.41
CA SER A 19 6.88 -11.23 14.86
C SER A 19 6.48 -9.77 14.78
N GLU A 20 6.34 -9.16 15.95
CA GLU A 20 6.05 -7.74 16.06
C GLU A 20 7.24 -6.88 15.58
N PRO A 21 7.04 -5.90 14.69
CA PRO A 21 8.09 -5.00 14.26
C PRO A 21 8.57 -4.10 15.40
N ARG A 22 9.87 -4.16 15.72
CA ARG A 22 10.48 -3.37 16.81
C ARG A 22 11.31 -2.18 16.32
N ILE A 23 11.63 -2.13 15.04
CA ILE A 23 12.48 -1.11 14.43
C ILE A 23 11.63 -0.29 13.47
N PHE A 24 11.65 1.02 13.65
CA PHE A 24 10.90 1.99 12.85
C PHE A 24 11.86 2.99 12.19
N PRO A 25 11.48 3.60 11.05
CA PRO A 25 10.20 3.46 10.36
C PRO A 25 10.03 2.12 9.63
N LEU A 26 8.78 1.70 9.43
CA LEU A 26 8.48 0.63 8.48
C LEU A 26 8.70 1.14 7.05
N MET A 27 9.27 0.29 6.20
CA MET A 27 9.48 0.60 4.79
C MET A 27 8.72 -0.42 3.94
N VAL A 28 7.73 0.05 3.18
CA VAL A 28 7.06 -0.77 2.15
C VAL A 28 7.76 -0.51 0.83
N GLN A 29 8.33 -1.55 0.23
CA GLN A 29 8.98 -1.43 -1.08
C GLN A 29 7.95 -1.33 -2.20
N GLY A 30 8.34 -0.68 -3.30
CA GLY A 30 7.59 -0.74 -4.56
C GLY A 30 8.04 -1.94 -5.39
N PRO A 31 7.29 -2.32 -6.43
CA PRO A 31 7.68 -3.43 -7.30
C PRO A 31 8.99 -3.12 -8.01
N LEU A 32 9.90 -4.09 -8.02
CA LEU A 32 11.17 -4.04 -8.73
C LEU A 32 11.36 -5.35 -9.50
N ALA A 33 11.33 -5.29 -10.83
CA ALA A 33 11.40 -6.48 -11.68
C ALA A 33 12.20 -6.20 -12.96
N LEU A 34 12.79 -7.24 -13.56
CA LEU A 34 13.38 -7.17 -14.89
C LEU A 34 12.31 -7.50 -15.93
N THR A 35 12.26 -6.73 -17.00
CA THR A 35 11.33 -6.94 -18.12
C THR A 35 12.05 -6.74 -19.46
N ALA A 36 11.53 -7.35 -20.53
CA ALA A 36 12.08 -7.15 -21.86
C ALA A 36 11.80 -5.73 -22.36
N GLY A 37 12.84 -5.02 -22.81
CA GLY A 37 12.77 -3.66 -23.35
C GLY A 37 12.73 -3.60 -24.88
N GLY A 38 12.29 -4.66 -25.55
CA GLY A 38 12.31 -4.78 -27.01
C GLY A 38 13.75 -4.81 -27.55
N SER A 39 14.05 -4.04 -28.59
CA SER A 39 15.38 -3.96 -29.22
C SER A 39 16.49 -3.35 -28.35
N ARG A 40 16.15 -2.84 -27.15
CA ARG A 40 17.06 -2.16 -26.23
C ARG A 40 17.53 -3.03 -25.05
N GLY A 41 17.25 -4.34 -25.06
CA GLY A 41 17.69 -5.27 -24.01
C GLY A 41 16.78 -5.28 -22.78
N LEU A 42 17.33 -5.57 -21.59
CA LEU A 42 16.57 -5.63 -20.33
C LEU A 42 16.23 -4.22 -19.82
N ARG A 43 15.01 -4.06 -19.32
CA ARG A 43 14.52 -2.87 -18.61
C ARG A 43 14.21 -3.23 -17.17
N ILE A 44 14.36 -2.25 -16.28
CA ILE A 44 13.91 -2.34 -14.89
C ILE A 44 12.51 -1.72 -14.79
N GLU A 45 11.54 -2.52 -14.36
CA GLU A 45 10.26 -2.05 -13.85
C GLU A 45 10.45 -1.65 -12.39
N ASN A 46 10.07 -0.41 -12.03
CA ASN A 46 10.29 0.17 -10.70
C ASN A 46 9.01 0.78 -10.07
N GLY A 47 7.85 0.59 -10.69
CA GLY A 47 6.57 1.13 -10.23
C GLY A 47 6.33 2.60 -10.55
N ALA A 48 7.14 3.23 -11.43
CA ALA A 48 6.94 4.61 -11.85
C ALA A 48 5.76 4.76 -12.83
N LEU A 49 4.84 5.67 -12.54
CA LEU A 49 3.72 6.05 -13.40
C LEU A 49 4.08 7.34 -14.14
N VAL A 50 4.53 7.18 -15.40
CA VAL A 50 5.07 8.28 -16.23
C VAL A 50 4.62 8.12 -17.68
N ALA A 51 4.66 9.18 -18.48
CA ALA A 51 4.16 9.15 -19.85
C ALA A 51 4.88 8.12 -20.74
N SER A 52 6.18 7.93 -20.55
CA SER A 52 6.99 6.95 -21.29
C SER A 52 6.82 5.51 -20.80
N ASN A 53 6.12 5.31 -19.69
CA ASN A 53 5.82 4.01 -19.10
C ASN A 53 4.44 4.09 -18.40
N PRO A 54 3.34 4.13 -19.18
CA PRO A 54 2.00 4.25 -18.63
C PRO A 54 1.60 3.00 -17.83
N PRO A 55 0.57 3.06 -16.97
CA PRO A 55 0.05 1.87 -16.30
C PRO A 55 -0.60 0.91 -17.31
N SER A 56 -0.46 -0.39 -17.09
CA SER A 56 -1.10 -1.42 -17.91
C SER A 56 -1.27 -2.72 -17.13
N LEU A 57 -2.13 -3.61 -17.60
CA LEU A 57 -2.29 -4.95 -17.00
C LEU A 57 -1.02 -5.81 -17.16
N ASP A 58 -0.20 -5.58 -18.18
CA ASP A 58 1.09 -6.27 -18.31
C ASP A 58 2.05 -5.85 -17.19
N ARG A 59 2.07 -4.55 -16.86
CA ARG A 59 2.85 -4.06 -15.71
C ARG A 59 2.29 -4.56 -14.38
N LEU A 60 0.96 -4.67 -14.26
CA LEU A 60 0.34 -5.29 -13.09
C LEU A 60 0.85 -6.71 -12.84
N ARG A 61 1.06 -7.52 -13.90
CA ARG A 61 1.66 -8.86 -13.74
C ARG A 61 3.05 -8.80 -13.12
N LEU A 62 3.90 -7.87 -13.58
CA LEU A 62 5.24 -7.65 -13.01
C LEU A 62 5.16 -7.17 -11.54
N TRP A 63 4.20 -6.30 -11.23
CA TRP A 63 4.01 -5.80 -9.87
C TRP A 63 3.56 -6.90 -8.91
N LYS A 64 2.68 -7.80 -9.36
CA LYS A 64 2.29 -9.00 -8.59
C LYS A 64 3.45 -9.98 -8.43
N GLN A 65 4.25 -10.16 -9.49
CA GLN A 65 5.43 -11.04 -9.47
C GLN A 65 6.50 -10.57 -8.47
N ALA A 66 6.58 -9.28 -8.19
CA ALA A 66 7.47 -8.76 -7.13
C ALA A 66 7.13 -9.31 -5.73
N ALA A 67 5.92 -9.87 -5.55
CA ALA A 67 5.50 -10.64 -4.38
C ALA A 67 5.78 -9.94 -3.03
N ILE A 68 5.58 -8.63 -2.98
CA ILE A 68 5.80 -7.84 -1.77
C ILE A 68 4.66 -8.16 -0.79
N SER A 69 4.99 -8.90 0.26
CA SER A 69 4.06 -9.39 1.27
C SER A 69 4.73 -9.43 2.65
N VAL A 70 3.94 -9.73 3.68
CA VAL A 70 4.47 -10.14 4.99
C VAL A 70 4.72 -11.66 4.90
N LYS A 71 5.91 -12.13 5.29
CA LYS A 71 6.24 -13.57 5.25
C LYS A 71 5.27 -14.38 6.10
N GLY A 72 4.69 -15.43 5.55
CA GLY A 72 3.61 -16.21 6.14
C GLY A 72 2.20 -15.64 5.91
N ARG A 73 2.08 -14.56 5.12
CA ARG A 73 0.82 -13.93 4.70
C ARG A 73 0.92 -13.48 3.23
N GLU A 74 1.39 -14.38 2.37
CA GLU A 74 1.65 -14.13 0.95
C GLU A 74 0.38 -13.91 0.10
N ASP A 75 -0.79 -14.25 0.62
CA ASP A 75 -2.10 -13.93 0.03
C ASP A 75 -2.41 -12.43 0.06
N TRP A 76 -1.69 -11.63 0.87
CA TRP A 76 -1.83 -10.17 0.92
C TRP A 76 -0.65 -9.49 0.22
N LEU A 77 -0.86 -9.08 -1.03
CA LEU A 77 0.14 -8.38 -1.83
C LEU A 77 0.04 -6.86 -1.67
N PHE A 78 1.18 -6.22 -1.43
CA PHE A 78 1.31 -4.76 -1.32
C PHE A 78 1.94 -4.18 -2.59
N ILE A 79 1.15 -3.44 -3.38
CA ILE A 79 1.64 -2.77 -4.59
C ILE A 79 1.74 -1.27 -4.31
N LYS A 80 2.96 -0.77 -4.12
CA LYS A 80 3.25 0.66 -3.93
C LYS A 80 3.84 1.25 -5.20
N LEU A 81 3.04 2.04 -5.92
CA LEU A 81 3.46 2.78 -7.11
C LEU A 81 3.79 4.24 -6.76
N HIS A 82 4.49 4.92 -7.66
CA HIS A 82 4.83 6.33 -7.48
C HIS A 82 4.74 7.08 -8.81
N CYS A 83 4.53 8.39 -8.74
CA CYS A 83 4.64 9.31 -9.86
C CYS A 83 5.56 10.47 -9.48
N HIS A 84 6.10 11.15 -10.48
CA HIS A 84 6.80 12.42 -10.28
C HIS A 84 5.75 13.52 -10.06
N SER A 85 5.32 13.69 -8.81
CA SER A 85 4.43 14.79 -8.45
C SER A 85 5.09 16.13 -8.78
N MET A 86 4.30 17.04 -9.37
CA MET A 86 4.69 18.42 -9.70
C MET A 86 5.44 18.62 -11.03
N ASP A 87 5.53 17.61 -11.90
CA ASP A 87 5.91 17.77 -13.31
C ASP A 87 4.65 17.86 -14.20
N PRO A 88 4.32 19.04 -14.77
CA PRO A 88 3.14 19.22 -15.62
C PRO A 88 3.13 18.29 -16.84
N THR A 89 4.30 17.88 -17.33
CA THR A 89 4.40 16.98 -18.49
C THR A 89 3.89 15.56 -18.19
N GLN A 90 3.83 15.18 -16.91
CA GLN A 90 3.35 13.87 -16.46
C GLN A 90 1.86 13.86 -16.11
N GLY A 91 1.18 15.01 -16.14
CA GLY A 91 -0.23 15.14 -15.74
C GLY A 91 -1.14 14.14 -16.45
N ASN A 92 -0.98 13.98 -17.76
CA ASN A 92 -1.76 13.02 -18.55
C ASN A 92 -1.49 11.55 -18.19
N ALA A 93 -0.28 11.21 -17.74
CA ALA A 93 0.06 9.84 -17.36
C ALA A 93 -0.61 9.41 -16.05
N VAL A 94 -0.92 10.36 -15.17
CA VAL A 94 -1.47 10.10 -13.83
C VAL A 94 -2.97 10.43 -13.76
N LEU A 95 -3.41 11.49 -14.42
CA LEU A 95 -4.78 12.00 -14.35
C LEU A 95 -5.53 11.90 -15.70
N GLY A 96 -4.86 11.47 -16.76
CA GLY A 96 -5.46 11.36 -18.09
C GLY A 96 -6.15 10.04 -18.36
N GLU A 97 -6.60 9.91 -19.61
CA GLU A 97 -7.40 8.78 -20.08
C GLU A 97 -6.73 7.42 -19.84
N GLY A 98 -5.42 7.31 -20.09
CA GLY A 98 -4.71 6.03 -19.92
C GLY A 98 -4.76 5.49 -18.48
N MET A 99 -4.67 6.36 -17.47
CA MET A 99 -4.85 5.94 -16.07
C MET A 99 -6.29 5.51 -15.81
N ARG A 100 -7.27 6.26 -16.34
CA ARG A 100 -8.69 5.94 -16.20
C ARG A 100 -9.02 4.58 -16.80
N SER A 101 -8.61 4.32 -18.04
CA SER A 101 -8.81 3.03 -18.71
C SER A 101 -8.15 1.90 -17.93
N PHE A 102 -6.90 2.09 -17.48
CA PHE A 102 -6.21 1.12 -16.64
C PHE A 102 -6.98 0.79 -15.35
N LEU A 103 -7.48 1.80 -14.63
CA LEU A 103 -8.24 1.59 -13.41
C LEU A 103 -9.57 0.86 -13.69
N CYS A 104 -10.25 1.18 -14.79
CA CYS A 104 -11.44 0.46 -15.23
C CYS A 104 -11.13 -1.03 -15.50
N ASP A 105 -10.09 -1.33 -16.27
CA ASP A 105 -9.69 -2.70 -16.59
C ASP A 105 -9.23 -3.47 -15.34
N LEU A 106 -8.50 -2.78 -14.46
CA LEU A 106 -8.07 -3.31 -13.17
C LEU A 106 -9.29 -3.71 -12.33
N VAL A 107 -10.28 -2.82 -12.16
CA VAL A 107 -11.44 -3.10 -11.30
C VAL A 107 -12.38 -4.12 -11.95
N SER A 108 -12.75 -3.94 -13.22
CA SER A 108 -13.71 -4.80 -13.91
C SER A 108 -13.22 -6.24 -14.04
N GLY A 109 -11.92 -6.44 -14.29
CA GLY A 109 -11.35 -7.79 -14.41
C GLY A 109 -10.97 -8.45 -13.08
N ALA A 110 -11.15 -7.79 -11.93
CA ALA A 110 -10.69 -8.31 -10.64
C ALA A 110 -11.33 -9.66 -10.28
N ARG A 111 -12.64 -9.82 -10.55
CA ARG A 111 -13.36 -11.07 -10.29
C ARG A 111 -12.80 -12.24 -11.09
N GLU A 112 -12.53 -12.03 -12.37
CA GLU A 112 -11.99 -13.06 -13.28
C GLU A 112 -10.58 -13.48 -12.85
N ARG A 113 -9.79 -12.53 -12.34
CA ARG A 113 -8.45 -12.78 -11.80
C ARG A 113 -8.47 -13.32 -10.36
N GLN A 114 -9.65 -13.52 -9.76
CA GLN A 114 -9.85 -13.93 -8.36
C GLN A 114 -9.13 -13.01 -7.36
N GLU A 115 -9.14 -11.72 -7.64
CA GLU A 115 -8.47 -10.69 -6.84
C GLU A 115 -9.49 -9.87 -6.05
N THR A 116 -9.16 -9.56 -4.79
CA THR A 116 -9.84 -8.49 -4.04
C THR A 116 -8.91 -7.28 -3.98
N LEU A 117 -9.37 -6.15 -4.53
CA LEU A 117 -8.56 -4.94 -4.62
C LEU A 117 -8.85 -4.00 -3.44
N HIS A 118 -7.79 -3.56 -2.77
CA HIS A 118 -7.88 -2.56 -1.72
C HIS A 118 -7.01 -1.35 -2.06
N PHE A 119 -7.65 -0.24 -2.46
CA PHE A 119 -6.99 1.05 -2.53
C PHE A 119 -6.86 1.62 -1.12
N THR A 120 -5.62 1.85 -0.67
CA THR A 120 -5.31 2.22 0.71
C THR A 120 -4.43 3.45 0.77
N SER A 121 -4.64 4.28 1.78
CA SER A 121 -3.60 5.24 2.19
C SER A 121 -2.37 4.53 2.79
N ALA A 122 -1.25 5.24 2.91
CA ALA A 122 -0.06 4.69 3.56
C ALA A 122 -0.31 4.25 5.03
N ARG A 123 -1.16 4.99 5.76
CA ARG A 123 -1.57 4.64 7.12
C ARG A 123 -2.33 3.32 7.17
N GLU A 124 -3.29 3.15 6.26
CA GLU A 124 -4.10 1.93 6.16
C GLU A 124 -3.23 0.73 5.75
N MET A 125 -2.33 0.93 4.80
CA MET A 125 -1.35 -0.08 4.39
C MET A 125 -0.48 -0.56 5.57
N VAL A 126 0.01 0.38 6.39
CA VAL A 126 0.75 0.04 7.62
C VAL A 126 -0.10 -0.75 8.60
N ASN A 127 -1.37 -0.37 8.80
CA ASN A 127 -2.25 -1.14 9.70
C ASN A 127 -2.48 -2.57 9.22
N ILE A 128 -2.66 -2.77 7.92
CA ILE A 128 -2.83 -4.09 7.32
C ILE A 128 -1.55 -4.92 7.48
N ALA A 129 -0.38 -4.32 7.26
CA ALA A 129 0.90 -5.00 7.48
C ALA A 129 1.12 -5.40 8.95
N LEU A 130 0.73 -4.53 9.90
CA LEU A 130 0.80 -4.84 11.33
C LEU A 130 -0.21 -5.94 11.72
N ALA A 131 -1.40 -5.94 11.14
CA ALA A 131 -2.38 -7.01 11.34
C ALA A 131 -1.85 -8.36 10.82
N ALA A 132 -1.22 -8.36 9.64
CA ALA A 132 -0.56 -9.54 9.12
C ALA A 132 0.55 -10.04 10.05
N CYS A 133 1.41 -9.15 10.57
CA CYS A 133 2.45 -9.54 11.55
C CYS A 133 1.87 -10.20 12.80
N ASP A 134 0.67 -9.78 13.23
CA ASP A 134 -0.06 -10.36 14.37
C ASP A 134 -0.85 -11.64 14.02
N GLY A 135 -0.69 -12.17 12.79
CA GLY A 135 -1.33 -13.40 12.35
C GLY A 135 -2.82 -13.26 12.02
N ARG A 136 -3.30 -12.04 11.77
CA ARG A 136 -4.68 -11.82 11.32
C ARG A 136 -4.92 -12.41 9.94
N GLU A 137 -6.14 -12.85 9.71
CA GLU A 137 -6.58 -13.54 8.48
C GLU A 137 -7.84 -12.88 7.89
N GLY A 138 -8.30 -13.38 6.75
CA GLY A 138 -9.51 -12.91 6.09
C GLY A 138 -9.28 -11.67 5.22
N ASN A 139 -10.28 -10.81 5.15
CA ASN A 139 -10.27 -9.64 4.27
C ASN A 139 -9.33 -8.54 4.85
N PRO A 140 -8.24 -8.15 4.15
CA PRO A 140 -7.31 -7.14 4.66
C PRO A 140 -7.98 -5.76 4.84
N GLY A 141 -9.06 -5.47 4.11
CA GLY A 141 -9.84 -4.24 4.24
C GLY A 141 -10.41 -3.99 5.64
N GLU A 142 -10.66 -5.04 6.42
CA GLU A 142 -11.17 -4.93 7.80
C GLU A 142 -10.12 -4.40 8.78
N TYR A 143 -8.84 -4.43 8.40
CA TYR A 143 -7.73 -3.99 9.23
C TYR A 143 -7.25 -2.58 8.90
N ARG A 144 -7.98 -1.80 8.10
CA ARG A 144 -7.62 -0.41 7.74
C ARG A 144 -7.35 0.50 8.92
N ASP A 145 -8.02 0.25 10.05
CA ASP A 145 -7.90 1.02 11.30
C ASP A 145 -7.37 0.15 12.46
N TYR A 146 -6.54 -0.87 12.19
CA TYR A 146 -6.11 -1.86 13.19
C TYR A 146 -5.42 -1.24 14.44
N ARG A 147 -4.26 -0.60 14.29
CA ARG A 147 -3.51 0.03 15.40
C ARG A 147 -3.51 1.56 15.32
N LEU A 148 -3.26 2.11 14.13
CA LEU A 148 -3.20 3.54 13.87
C LEU A 148 -4.60 4.06 13.51
N LYS A 149 -5.20 4.90 14.36
CA LYS A 149 -6.53 5.47 14.14
C LYS A 149 -6.48 6.80 13.39
N ARG A 150 -7.63 7.22 12.84
CA ARG A 150 -7.75 8.55 12.24
C ARG A 150 -7.79 9.59 13.34
N ALA A 151 -7.13 10.74 13.14
CA ALA A 151 -7.01 11.79 14.16
C ALA A 151 -8.37 12.40 14.63
N ARG A 152 -9.47 12.14 13.92
CA ARG A 152 -10.82 12.68 14.20
C ARG A 152 -11.84 11.67 14.70
N GLU A 153 -11.43 10.48 15.13
CA GLU A 153 -12.33 9.58 15.88
C GLU A 153 -12.57 10.15 17.29
N LYS A 154 -13.43 11.17 17.39
CA LYS A 154 -14.00 11.57 18.69
C LYS A 154 -14.72 10.35 19.26
N GLN A 155 -14.46 10.06 20.53
CA GLN A 155 -15.15 9.02 21.30
C GLN A 155 -16.66 9.21 21.26
N THR A 156 -17.36 8.48 20.40
CA THR A 156 -18.80 8.29 20.51
C THR A 156 -19.08 7.05 21.35
N SER A 157 -18.64 7.05 22.61
CA SER A 157 -18.98 6.00 23.59
C SER A 157 -18.67 6.48 25.00
N GLY A 158 -19.68 6.96 25.72
CA GLY A 158 -19.60 7.17 27.18
C GLY A 158 -20.48 8.28 27.77
N GLN A 159 -20.87 9.30 27.00
CA GLN A 159 -21.55 10.49 27.58
C GLN A 159 -23.08 10.49 27.51
N GLN A 160 -23.71 9.39 27.09
CA GLN A 160 -25.18 9.30 26.97
C GLN A 160 -25.87 8.47 28.08
N LEU A 161 -25.12 7.81 28.97
CA LEU A 161 -25.68 7.05 30.11
C LEU A 161 -25.68 7.81 31.45
N LYS A 162 -25.07 9.00 31.53
CA LYS A 162 -25.09 9.83 32.77
C LYS A 162 -26.10 10.98 32.74
N LYS A 163 -26.84 11.19 31.65
CA LYS A 163 -27.84 12.26 31.54
C LYS A 163 -29.28 11.83 31.84
N SER A 164 -29.56 10.53 31.94
CA SER A 164 -30.89 10.00 32.27
C SER A 164 -31.11 9.77 33.76
N GLU A 165 -30.07 9.53 34.56
CA GLU A 165 -30.21 9.37 36.03
C GLU A 165 -30.31 10.70 36.80
N ALA A 166 -29.90 11.82 36.19
CA ALA A 166 -29.94 13.14 36.83
C ALA A 166 -31.29 13.87 36.69
N VAL A 167 -32.23 13.34 35.90
CA VAL A 167 -33.54 13.99 35.61
C VAL A 167 -34.68 13.40 36.45
N LEU A 168 -34.44 12.36 37.25
CA LEU A 168 -35.45 11.71 38.10
C LEU A 168 -35.34 12.04 39.60
N LYS A 169 -34.57 13.06 39.98
CA LYS A 169 -34.46 13.53 41.38
C LYS A 169 -34.65 15.04 41.55
N GLY A 170 -35.55 15.63 40.76
CA GLY A 170 -36.04 17.01 40.93
C GLY A 170 -37.54 17.00 41.10
#